data_AF-A0A4V5NB30-F1
#
_entry.id   AF-A0A4V5NB30-F1
#
_cell.length_a   1.000
_cell.length_b   1.000
_cell.length_c   1.000
_cell.angle_alpha   90.00
_cell.angle_beta   90.00
_cell.angle_gamma   90.00
#
_symmetry.space_group_name_H-M   'P 1'
#
loop_
_entity.id
_entity.type
_entity.pdbx_description
1 polymer ?
#
loop_
_entity_poly.entity_id
_entity_poly.type
_entity_poly.pdbx_seq_one_letter_code
_entity_poly.pdbx_strand_id
1 'polypeptide(L)'
;MAPLLSLRDALVGDNKEDCGRISTILLELYELKQERPSLFKRAPYTIKERAANENARFQRMLDFQGPETGTLELLQAHKDEWLSNPSAFWTYAPLLRPVGLEPQAKIVMCYQKAMRLDT
;
A
#
# COMPACT_ATOMS: atom_id res chain seq x y z
N MET A 1 6.76 19.48 -37.94
CA MET A 1 6.38 18.79 -36.68
C MET A 1 6.87 17.36 -36.83
N ALA A 2 7.79 16.90 -35.98
CA ALA A 2 8.23 15.51 -36.01
C ALA A 2 7.05 14.60 -35.64
N PRO A 3 6.81 13.49 -36.36
CA PRO A 3 5.76 12.56 -35.99
C PRO A 3 6.06 12.04 -34.57
N LEU A 4 5.04 12.03 -33.71
CA LEU A 4 5.11 11.34 -32.42
C LEU A 4 5.32 9.86 -32.75
N LEU A 5 6.54 9.36 -32.54
CA LEU A 5 6.84 7.93 -32.63
C LEU A 5 5.85 7.20 -31.72
N SER A 6 5.01 6.36 -32.32
CA SER A 6 4.17 5.47 -31.54
C SER A 6 5.09 4.56 -30.74
N LEU A 7 4.77 4.31 -29.47
CA LEU A 7 5.52 3.35 -28.66
C LEU A 7 5.58 1.98 -29.34
N ARG A 8 4.59 1.64 -30.17
CA ARG A 8 4.55 0.43 -30.99
C ARG A 8 5.58 0.42 -32.12
N ASP A 9 5.88 1.59 -32.69
CA ASP A 9 6.88 1.73 -33.77
C ASP A 9 8.31 1.66 -33.23
N ALA A 10 8.47 1.83 -31.92
CA ALA A 10 9.75 1.72 -31.22
C ALA A 10 10.12 0.27 -30.84
N LEU A 11 9.16 -0.67 -30.89
CA LEU A 11 9.36 -2.08 -30.53
C LEU A 11 9.80 -2.89 -31.75
N VAL A 12 10.69 -3.85 -31.51
CA VAL A 12 11.32 -4.69 -32.54
C VAL A 12 10.76 -6.12 -32.54
N GLY A 13 9.94 -6.47 -31.53
CA GLY A 13 9.31 -7.77 -31.39
C GLY A 13 10.19 -8.82 -30.68
N ASP A 14 11.38 -8.43 -30.22
CA ASP A 14 12.19 -9.23 -29.30
C ASP A 14 11.95 -8.75 -27.87
N ASN A 15 11.47 -9.66 -27.00
CA ASN A 15 11.10 -9.31 -25.63
C ASN A 15 12.25 -8.71 -24.82
N LYS A 16 13.49 -9.16 -25.04
CA LYS A 16 14.63 -8.68 -24.25
C LYS A 16 15.01 -7.26 -24.66
N GLU A 17 15.11 -7.01 -25.97
CA GLU A 17 15.39 -5.69 -26.51
C GLU A 17 14.24 -4.71 -26.23
N ASP A 18 13.00 -5.14 -26.41
CA ASP A 18 11.80 -4.35 -26.14
C ASP A 18 11.69 -3.97 -24.67
N CYS A 19 12.00 -4.88 -23.74
CA CYS A 19 12.09 -4.56 -22.31
C CYS A 19 13.14 -3.46 -22.06
N GLY A 20 14.31 -3.55 -22.68
CA GLY A 20 15.34 -2.52 -22.56
C GLY A 20 14.88 -1.15 -23.06
N ARG A 21 14.23 -1.11 -24.24
CA ARG A 21 13.69 0.12 -24.83
C ARG A 21 12.59 0.74 -23.97
N ILE A 22 11.67 -0.08 -23.46
CA ILE A 22 10.62 0.38 -22.54
C ILE A 22 11.23 0.93 -21.25
N SER A 23 12.24 0.26 -20.69
CA SER A 23 12.94 0.73 -19.49
C SER A 23 13.57 2.12 -19.69
N THR A 24 14.23 2.36 -20.83
CA THR A 24 14.80 3.67 -21.15
C THR A 24 13.72 4.76 -21.26
N ILE A 25 12.62 4.49 -21.98
CA ILE A 25 11.51 5.45 -22.13
C ILE A 25 10.91 5.79 -20.76
N LEU A 26 10.70 4.79 -19.90
CA LEU A 26 10.17 5.01 -18.55
C LEU A 26 11.11 5.84 -17.67
N LEU A 27 12.43 5.67 -17.83
CA LEU A 27 13.43 6.46 -17.13
C LEU A 27 13.40 7.92 -17.58
N GLU A 28 13.42 8.18 -18.89
CA GLU A 28 13.36 9.55 -19.45
C GLU A 28 12.07 10.27 -19.01
N LEU A 29 10.93 9.59 -19.03
CA LEU A 29 9.68 10.16 -18.55
C LEU A 29 9.68 10.42 -17.03
N TYR A 30 10.38 9.58 -16.25
CA TYR A 30 10.55 9.80 -14.83
C TYR A 30 11.42 11.03 -14.54
N GLU A 31 12.54 11.18 -15.25
CA GLU A 31 13.41 12.37 -15.15
C GLU A 31 12.66 13.64 -15.55
N LEU A 32 11.95 13.61 -16.69
CA LEU A 32 11.14 14.74 -17.16
C LEU A 32 10.05 15.13 -16.14
N LYS A 33 9.50 14.16 -15.41
CA LYS A 33 8.55 14.41 -14.32
C LYS A 33 9.19 15.14 -13.15
N GLN A 34 10.44 14.81 -12.80
CA GLN A 34 11.18 15.52 -11.74
C GLN A 34 11.49 16.95 -12.17
N GLU A 35 11.91 17.15 -13.42
CA GLU A 35 12.23 18.48 -13.96
C GLU A 35 11.00 19.37 -14.13
N ARG A 36 9.88 18.79 -14.57
CA ARG A 36 8.65 19.55 -14.92
C ARG A 36 7.40 18.93 -14.30
N PRO A 37 7.22 18.99 -12.97
CA PRO A 37 6.12 18.32 -12.27
C PRO A 37 4.72 18.77 -12.75
N SER A 38 4.60 20.01 -13.22
CA SER A 38 3.34 20.59 -13.70
C SER A 38 2.76 19.86 -14.92
N LEU A 39 3.61 19.28 -15.79
CA LEU A 39 3.16 18.52 -16.96
C LEU A 39 2.44 17.22 -16.56
N PHE A 40 2.78 16.66 -15.40
CA PHE A 40 2.26 15.39 -14.93
C PHE A 40 1.11 15.54 -13.92
N LYS A 41 0.81 16.76 -13.44
CA LYS A 41 -0.27 17.01 -12.47
C LYS A 41 -1.66 16.59 -12.98
N ARG A 42 -1.88 16.67 -14.29
CA ARG A 42 -3.16 16.32 -14.95
C ARG A 42 -3.09 14.98 -15.71
N ALA A 43 -1.95 14.30 -15.68
CA ALA A 43 -1.81 13.03 -16.35
C ALA A 43 -2.62 11.96 -15.58
N PRO A 44 -3.44 11.13 -16.26
CA PRO A 44 -4.20 10.07 -15.61
C PRO A 44 -3.31 8.94 -15.07
N TYR A 45 -2.05 8.88 -15.49
CA TYR A 45 -1.07 7.87 -15.09
C TYR A 45 0.14 8.52 -14.42
N THR A 46 0.67 7.88 -13.38
CA THR A 46 1.85 8.35 -12.65
C THR A 46 3.00 7.36 -12.81
N ILE A 47 4.16 7.86 -13.21
CA ILE A 47 5.41 7.08 -13.24
C ILE A 47 6.08 7.20 -11.88
N LYS A 48 6.49 6.08 -11.32
CA LYS A 48 7.21 5.97 -10.04
C LYS A 48 8.38 5.02 -10.22
N GLU A 49 9.51 5.35 -9.60
CA GLU A 49 10.63 4.44 -9.51
C GLU A 49 10.25 3.23 -8.64
N ARG A 50 10.54 2.01 -9.12
CA ARG A 50 10.15 0.76 -8.44
C ARG A 50 10.81 0.65 -7.05
N ALA A 51 12.08 1.04 -6.95
CA ALA A 51 12.85 1.00 -5.72
C ALA A 51 12.31 1.95 -4.63
N ALA A 52 11.58 3.01 -4.99
CA ALA A 52 11.06 3.96 -4.02
C ALA A 52 10.04 3.33 -3.05
N ASN A 53 9.23 2.38 -3.52
CA ASN A 53 8.29 1.65 -2.65
C ASN A 53 9.03 0.66 -1.72
N GLU A 54 10.10 0.03 -2.20
CA GLU A 54 10.91 -0.90 -1.41
C GLU A 54 11.70 -0.13 -0.34
N ASN A 55 12.29 1.00 -0.70
CA ASN A 55 12.97 1.89 0.24
C ASN A 55 12.02 2.45 1.30
N ALA A 56 10.81 2.88 0.93
CA ALA A 56 9.83 3.36 1.91
C ALA A 56 9.38 2.24 2.87
N ARG A 57 9.21 1.01 2.37
CA ARG A 57 8.87 -0.14 3.20
C ARG A 57 10.03 -0.51 4.13
N PHE A 58 11.25 -0.50 3.62
CA PHE A 58 12.47 -0.75 4.38
C PHE A 58 12.68 0.31 5.46
N GLN A 59 12.51 1.60 5.12
CA GLN A 59 12.62 2.69 6.07
C GLN A 59 11.59 2.58 7.20
N ARG A 60 10.33 2.23 6.89
CA ARG A 60 9.32 1.95 7.91
C ARG A 60 9.69 0.79 8.83
N MET A 61 10.41 -0.22 8.34
CA MET A 61 10.91 -1.31 9.18
C MET A 61 12.05 -0.84 10.10
N LEU A 62 12.96 0.01 9.60
CA LEU A 62 14.03 0.59 10.43
C LEU A 62 13.50 1.54 11.49
N ASP A 63 12.49 2.33 11.15
CA ASP A 63 11.88 3.32 12.04
C ASP A 63 10.86 2.71 13.02
N PHE A 64 10.60 1.39 12.92
CA PHE A 64 9.63 0.72 13.76
C PHE A 64 10.13 0.64 15.21
N GLN A 65 9.53 1.46 16.08
CA GLN A 65 9.82 1.51 17.52
C GLN A 65 9.16 0.39 18.32
N GLY A 66 8.47 -0.53 17.65
CA GLY A 66 7.65 -1.55 18.28
C GLY A 66 6.16 -1.23 18.24
N PRO A 67 5.32 -2.20 18.62
CA PRO A 67 3.87 -2.03 18.67
C PRO A 67 3.47 -1.05 19.77
N GLU A 68 2.34 -0.37 19.55
CA GLU A 68 1.76 0.57 20.52
C GLU A 68 1.39 -0.15 21.82
N THR A 69 1.38 0.58 22.95
CA THR A 69 1.08 0.01 24.28
C THR A 69 -0.25 -0.73 24.30
N GLY A 70 -1.31 -0.19 23.66
CA GLY A 70 -2.61 -0.86 23.59
C GLY A 70 -2.58 -2.16 22.78
N THR A 71 -1.73 -2.25 21.74
CA THR A 71 -1.50 -3.47 20.98
C THR A 71 -0.79 -4.52 21.84
N LEU A 72 0.19 -4.11 22.66
CA LEU A 72 0.89 -5.00 23.60
C LEU A 72 -0.04 -5.52 24.69
N GLU A 73 -0.87 -4.66 25.27
CA GLU A 73 -1.87 -5.05 26.28
C GLU A 73 -2.87 -6.07 25.71
N LEU A 74 -3.36 -5.83 24.49
CA LEU A 74 -4.26 -6.76 23.80
C LEU A 74 -3.58 -8.13 23.55
N LEU A 75 -2.33 -8.13 23.08
CA LEU A 75 -1.56 -9.35 22.83
C LEU A 75 -1.24 -10.10 24.12
N GLN A 76 -1.02 -9.41 25.23
CA GLN A 76 -0.80 -10.03 26.53
C GLN A 76 -2.09 -10.62 27.09
N ALA A 77 -3.21 -9.90 26.97
CA ALA A 77 -4.51 -10.35 27.46
C ALA A 77 -5.04 -11.58 26.71
N HIS A 78 -4.74 -11.70 25.41
CA HIS A 78 -5.21 -12.79 24.55
C HIS A 78 -4.04 -13.62 23.98
N LYS A 79 -2.97 -13.78 24.77
CA LYS A 79 -1.72 -14.42 24.34
C LYS A 79 -1.92 -15.82 23.75
N ASP A 80 -2.78 -16.62 24.35
CA ASP A 80 -3.00 -18.01 23.90
C ASP A 80 -3.76 -18.07 22.56
N GLU A 81 -4.70 -17.16 22.35
CA GLU A 81 -5.41 -17.01 21.07
C GLU A 81 -4.45 -16.52 19.97
N TRP A 82 -3.60 -15.55 20.30
CA TRP A 82 -2.56 -15.06 19.40
C TRP A 82 -1.58 -16.17 19.00
N LEU A 83 -1.04 -16.92 19.97
CA LEU A 83 -0.04 -17.96 19.71
C LEU A 83 -0.61 -19.17 18.97
N SER A 84 -1.90 -19.47 19.15
CA SER A 84 -2.57 -20.59 18.47
C SER A 84 -2.94 -20.27 17.03
N ASN A 85 -3.38 -19.05 16.72
CA ASN A 85 -3.68 -18.65 15.35
C ASN A 85 -3.45 -17.14 15.10
N PRO A 86 -2.18 -16.74 14.85
CA PRO A 86 -1.81 -15.35 14.67
C PRO A 86 -2.54 -14.66 13.51
N SER A 87 -2.72 -15.37 12.40
CA SER A 87 -3.39 -14.84 11.21
C SER A 87 -4.87 -14.58 11.44
N ALA A 88 -5.55 -15.41 12.23
CA ALA A 88 -6.96 -15.22 12.59
C ALA A 88 -7.18 -14.18 13.70
N PHE A 89 -6.21 -14.02 14.61
CA PHE A 89 -6.29 -13.11 15.76
C PHE A 89 -6.67 -11.67 15.37
N TRP A 90 -6.05 -11.15 14.30
CA TRP A 90 -6.34 -9.81 13.79
C TRP A 90 -7.60 -9.74 12.93
N THR A 91 -8.07 -10.87 12.41
CA THR A 91 -9.30 -10.95 11.60
C THR A 91 -10.56 -10.92 12.47
N TYR A 92 -10.44 -11.46 13.67
CA TYR A 92 -11.47 -11.45 14.71
C TYR A 92 -11.06 -10.47 15.79
N ALA A 93 -11.25 -9.16 15.58
CA ALA A 93 -11.30 -8.26 16.72
C ALA A 93 -12.31 -8.87 17.72
N PRO A 94 -11.93 -9.16 18.98
CA PRO A 94 -12.86 -9.66 19.98
C PRO A 94 -13.72 -8.48 20.46
N LEU A 95 -14.44 -7.86 19.54
CA LEU A 95 -15.62 -7.10 19.89
C LEU A 95 -16.68 -8.16 20.15
N LEU A 96 -16.85 -8.46 21.44
CA LEU A 96 -18.02 -9.09 22.05
C LEU A 96 -19.08 -9.41 20.99
N ARG A 97 -19.17 -10.68 20.56
CA ARG A 97 -20.28 -11.09 19.67
C ARG A 97 -21.56 -10.60 20.33
N PRO A 98 -22.37 -9.75 19.68
CA PRO A 98 -23.49 -9.08 20.33
C PRO A 98 -24.67 -10.04 20.38
N VAL A 99 -24.55 -11.12 21.13
CA VAL A 99 -25.70 -11.92 21.53
C VAL A 99 -26.26 -11.23 22.77
N GLY A 100 -27.29 -10.40 22.56
CA GLY A 100 -27.98 -9.69 23.65
C GLY A 100 -27.56 -8.23 23.91
N LEU A 101 -26.70 -7.62 23.08
CA LEU A 101 -26.39 -6.19 23.22
C LEU A 101 -27.50 -5.30 22.64
N GLU A 102 -27.80 -4.23 23.36
CA GLU A 102 -28.72 -3.16 22.94
C GLU A 102 -28.30 -2.56 21.58
N PRO A 103 -29.24 -2.15 20.72
CA PRO A 103 -28.96 -1.64 19.37
C PRO A 103 -27.92 -0.51 19.32
N GLN A 104 -27.88 0.35 20.33
CA GLN A 104 -26.95 1.48 20.42
C GLN A 104 -25.50 1.00 20.58
N ALA A 105 -25.27 -0.07 21.33
CA ALA A 105 -23.94 -0.66 21.50
C ALA A 105 -23.43 -1.28 20.19
N LYS A 106 -24.33 -1.82 19.35
CA LYS A 106 -23.98 -2.33 18.02
C LYS A 106 -23.50 -1.22 17.08
N ILE A 107 -24.10 -0.03 17.16
CA ILE A 107 -23.71 1.12 16.34
C ILE A 107 -22.30 1.61 16.73
N VAL A 108 -22.02 1.75 18.02
CA VAL A 108 -20.68 2.15 18.50
C VAL A 108 -19.62 1.12 18.10
N MET A 109 -19.95 -0.17 18.17
CA MET A 109 -19.07 -1.26 17.74
C MET A 109 -18.75 -1.18 16.22
N CYS A 110 -19.77 -0.96 15.39
CA CYS A 110 -19.58 -0.79 13.95
C CYS A 110 -18.72 0.45 13.63
N TYR A 111 -18.93 1.55 14.35
CA TYR A 111 -18.15 2.78 14.19
C TYR A 111 -16.68 2.57 14.57
N GLN A 112 -16.40 1.91 15.69
CA GLN A 112 -15.03 1.57 16.11
C GLN A 112 -14.33 0.64 15.10
N LYS A 113 -15.08 -0.29 14.49
CA LYS A 113 -14.56 -1.16 13.43
C LYS A 113 -14.21 -0.38 12.16
N ALA A 114 -15.06 0.57 11.77
CA ALA A 114 -14.80 1.44 10.61
C ALA A 114 -13.55 2.31 10.84
N MET A 115 -13.41 2.90 12.03
CA MET A 115 -12.26 3.74 12.37
C MET A 115 -10.93 2.99 12.46
N ARG A 116 -10.94 1.68 12.75
CA ARG A 116 -9.73 0.84 12.73
C ARG A 116 -9.29 0.42 11.34
N LEU A 117 -10.15 0.52 10.32
CA LEU A 117 -9.80 0.20 8.93
C LEU A 117 -9.13 1.38 8.20
N ASP A 118 -9.10 2.57 8.82
CA ASP A 118 -8.55 3.81 8.26
C ASP A 118 -7.14 4.18 8.77
N THR A 119 -6.47 3.32 9.55
CA THR A 119 -5.05 3.44 9.97
C THR A 119 -4.25 2.24 9.53
#